data_AF-A0A0P1GIK2-F1
#
_entry.id   AF-A0A0P1GIK2-F1
#
_cell.length_a   1.000
_cell.length_b   1.000
_cell.length_c   1.000
_cell.angle_alpha   90.00
_cell.angle_beta   90.00
_cell.angle_gamma   90.00
#
_symmetry.space_group_name_H-M   'P 1'
#
loop_
_entity.id
_entity.type
_entity.pdbx_description
1 polymer ?
#
loop_
_entity_poly.entity_id
_entity_poly.type
_entity_poly.pdbx_seq_one_letter_code
_entity_poly.pdbx_strand_id
1 'polypeptide(L)'
;MTAQFPEKIIYQGEELAMCTEPLEDYFSKGGIRPCFRRSSTALWRRYIGSWEIVDDRLYLTGLEAWLEDGTKATTAMIFPAFPDKIFAQWYSGQLRIPQGELVEYIHMGYGSTYERDLLLEVRCGAVVETSVRHNDVLASDGDDGLPF
;
A
#
# COMPACT_ATOMS: atom_id res chain seq x y z
N MET A 1 -2.92 -15.14 -11.24
CA MET A 1 -3.31 -14.41 -9.99
C MET A 1 -3.71 -13.00 -10.44
N THR A 2 -4.35 -12.19 -9.58
CA THR A 2 -5.00 -10.91 -9.94
C THR A 2 -4.26 -9.74 -9.28
N ALA A 3 -4.22 -8.58 -9.95
CA ALA A 3 -3.61 -7.37 -9.40
C ALA A 3 -4.35 -6.95 -8.12
N GLN A 4 -3.60 -6.52 -7.11
CA GLN A 4 -4.20 -6.07 -5.85
C GLN A 4 -4.51 -4.58 -5.93
N PHE A 5 -5.67 -4.16 -5.40
CA PHE A 5 -5.93 -2.73 -5.24
C PHE A 5 -4.87 -2.10 -4.33
N PRO A 6 -4.35 -0.91 -4.63
CA PRO A 6 -3.45 -0.19 -3.75
C PRO A 6 -4.17 0.32 -2.49
N GLU A 7 -3.39 0.58 -1.45
CA GLU A 7 -3.86 1.41 -0.33
C GLU A 7 -3.78 2.89 -0.75
N LYS A 8 -4.42 3.78 0.02
CA LYS A 8 -4.43 5.22 -0.28
C LYS A 8 -3.47 5.93 0.66
N ILE A 9 -2.71 6.90 0.17
CA ILE A 9 -1.85 7.74 1.00
C ILE A 9 -1.96 9.21 0.60
N ILE A 10 -2.08 10.10 1.58
CA ILE A 10 -1.94 11.54 1.38
C ILE A 10 -0.49 11.91 1.69
N TYR A 11 0.23 12.44 0.70
CA TYR A 11 1.61 12.91 0.83
C TYR A 11 1.75 14.28 0.17
N GLN A 12 2.33 15.26 0.89
CA GLN A 12 2.47 16.64 0.42
C GLN A 12 1.15 17.30 -0.07
N GLY A 13 0.03 16.87 0.50
CA GLY A 13 -1.31 17.38 0.15
C GLY A 13 -1.96 16.71 -1.06
N GLU A 14 -1.31 15.73 -1.68
CA GLU A 14 -1.85 14.97 -2.82
C GLU A 14 -2.32 13.57 -2.38
N GLU A 15 -3.47 13.12 -2.89
CA GLU A 15 -3.94 11.74 -2.72
C GLU A 15 -3.28 10.84 -3.77
N LEU A 16 -2.56 9.83 -3.29
CA LEU A 16 -1.75 8.92 -4.10
C LEU A 16 -2.08 7.46 -3.78
N ALA A 17 -1.73 6.58 -4.70
CA ALA A 17 -1.75 5.14 -4.46
C ALA A 17 -0.50 4.71 -3.67
N MET A 18 -0.66 3.75 -2.76
CA MET A 18 0.42 3.13 -2.01
C MET A 18 0.40 1.62 -2.24
N CYS A 19 1.51 1.09 -2.76
CA CYS A 19 1.70 -0.33 -3.05
C CYS A 19 2.48 -1.01 -1.92
N THR A 20 2.07 -0.74 -0.70
CA THR A 20 2.66 -1.28 0.53
C THR A 20 1.53 -1.47 1.54
N GLU A 21 1.70 -2.40 2.48
CA GLU A 21 0.61 -2.84 3.37
C GLU A 21 1.04 -2.72 4.85
N PRO A 22 1.26 -1.50 5.40
CA PRO A 22 1.78 -1.35 6.76
C PRO A 22 0.83 -1.90 7.85
N LEU A 23 -0.48 -1.97 7.57
CA LEU A 23 -1.45 -2.57 8.46
C LEU A 23 -1.40 -4.11 8.45
N GLU A 24 -0.98 -4.73 7.34
CA GLU A 24 -0.77 -6.18 7.29
C GLU A 24 0.45 -6.58 8.11
N ASP A 25 1.50 -5.74 8.11
CA ASP A 25 2.67 -5.90 8.98
C ASP A 25 2.30 -5.85 10.47
N TYR A 26 1.36 -4.97 10.86
CA TYR A 26 0.82 -4.95 12.23
C TYR A 26 0.17 -6.29 12.60
N PHE A 27 -0.68 -6.84 11.74
CA PHE A 27 -1.34 -8.12 12.01
C PHE A 27 -0.33 -9.28 12.07
N SER A 28 0.65 -9.27 11.17
CA SER A 28 1.73 -10.28 11.14
C SER A 28 2.56 -10.27 12.43
N LYS A 29 2.76 -9.09 13.04
CA LYS A 29 3.47 -8.89 14.32
C LYS A 29 2.62 -9.19 15.56
N GLY A 30 1.44 -9.79 15.40
CA GLY A 30 0.55 -10.19 16.50
C GLY A 30 -0.51 -9.15 16.89
N GLY A 31 -0.71 -8.12 16.06
CA GLY A 31 -1.80 -7.17 16.21
C GLY A 31 -3.18 -7.81 16.04
N ILE A 32 -4.21 -7.19 16.64
CA ILE A 32 -5.59 -7.67 16.52
C ILE A 32 -6.05 -7.54 15.06
N ARG A 33 -6.40 -8.67 14.43
CA ARG A 33 -6.98 -8.71 13.09
C ARG A 33 -8.45 -9.10 13.15
N PRO A 34 -9.39 -8.16 12.89
CA PRO A 34 -10.80 -8.50 12.76
C PRO A 34 -11.05 -9.49 11.62
N CYS A 35 -12.13 -10.27 11.71
CA CYS A 35 -12.58 -11.18 10.65
C CYS A 35 -13.17 -10.40 9.48
N PHE A 36 -12.31 -9.83 8.63
CA PHE A 36 -12.73 -9.10 7.45
C PHE A 36 -13.35 -10.05 6.41
N ARG A 37 -14.50 -9.65 5.90
CA ARG A 37 -15.20 -10.29 4.80
C ARG A 37 -14.44 -10.08 3.50
N ARG A 38 -14.30 -11.16 2.73
CA ARG A 38 -13.79 -11.04 1.36
C ARG A 38 -14.84 -10.35 0.49
N SER A 39 -14.51 -9.17 -0.03
CA SER A 39 -15.37 -8.39 -0.93
C SER A 39 -15.02 -8.59 -2.41
N SER A 40 -13.74 -8.88 -2.72
CA SER A 40 -13.25 -9.05 -4.09
C SER A 40 -12.07 -10.01 -4.17
N THR A 41 -11.88 -10.64 -5.33
CA THR A 41 -10.69 -11.44 -5.65
C THR A 41 -9.45 -10.59 -5.98
N ALA A 42 -9.59 -9.26 -6.12
CA ALA A 42 -8.50 -8.30 -6.25
C ALA A 42 -8.16 -7.59 -4.92
N LEU A 43 -8.79 -8.01 -3.81
CA LEU A 43 -8.59 -7.45 -2.47
C LEU A 43 -8.25 -8.57 -1.48
N TRP A 44 -7.08 -9.21 -1.65
CA TRP A 44 -6.73 -10.41 -0.88
C TRP A 44 -6.62 -10.14 0.62
N ARG A 45 -6.10 -8.97 0.98
CA ARG A 45 -6.03 -8.48 2.37
C ARG A 45 -7.39 -8.12 2.97
N ARG A 46 -8.43 -7.98 2.13
CA ARG A 46 -9.85 -7.73 2.50
C ARG A 46 -10.14 -6.36 3.10
N TYR A 47 -9.19 -5.43 3.04
CA TYR A 47 -9.34 -4.05 3.47
C TYR A 47 -8.55 -3.10 2.55
N ILE A 48 -8.86 -1.81 2.59
CA ILE A 48 -8.03 -0.73 2.04
C ILE A 48 -7.71 0.23 3.20
N GLY A 49 -6.42 0.40 3.50
CA GLY A 49 -5.95 1.41 4.45
C GLY A 49 -5.90 2.79 3.80
N SER A 50 -6.28 3.82 4.55
CA SER A 50 -6.04 5.21 4.18
C SER A 50 -4.98 5.77 5.12
N TRP A 51 -3.93 6.33 4.54
CA TRP A 51 -2.75 6.79 5.25
C TRP A 51 -2.48 8.25 4.96
N GLU A 52 -1.72 8.88 5.84
CA GLU A 52 -1.29 10.25 5.69
C GLU A 52 0.11 10.40 6.28
N ILE A 53 0.97 11.15 5.60
CA ILE A 53 2.26 11.58 6.15
C ILE A 53 2.17 13.07 6.50
N VAL A 54 2.36 13.38 7.78
CA VAL A 54 2.41 14.75 8.32
C VAL A 54 3.60 14.84 9.26
N ASP A 55 4.40 15.89 9.11
CA ASP A 55 5.62 16.13 9.91
C ASP A 55 6.53 14.89 9.96
N ASP A 56 6.80 14.30 8.79
CA ASP A 56 7.61 13.09 8.62
C ASP A 56 7.12 11.88 9.44
N ARG A 57 5.82 11.81 9.74
CA ARG A 57 5.21 10.70 10.49
C ARG A 57 4.08 10.07 9.71
N LEU A 58 4.09 8.75 9.66
CA LEU A 58 3.06 7.93 9.04
C LEU A 58 1.89 7.72 10.00
N TYR A 59 0.68 8.04 9.52
CA TYR A 59 -0.55 7.85 10.25
C TYR A 59 -1.55 7.02 9.45
N LEU A 60 -2.23 6.09 10.12
CA LEU A 60 -3.45 5.48 9.60
C LEU A 60 -4.63 6.40 9.94
N THR A 61 -5.33 6.88 8.92
CA THR A 61 -6.44 7.85 9.03
C THR A 61 -7.78 7.23 8.67
N GLY A 62 -7.80 6.06 8.05
CA GLY A 62 -9.03 5.41 7.65
C GLY A 62 -8.87 3.93 7.33
N LEU A 63 -9.99 3.23 7.36
CA LEU A 63 -10.10 1.82 7.01
C LEU A 63 -11.38 1.60 6.21
N GLU A 64 -11.23 1.08 5.00
CA GLU A 64 -12.35 0.57 4.20
C GLU A 64 -12.35 -0.96 4.25
N ALA A 65 -13.16 -1.51 5.15
CA ALA A 65 -13.37 -2.95 5.29
C ALA A 65 -14.76 -3.25 5.84
N TRP A 66 -15.21 -4.50 5.68
CA TRP A 66 -16.48 -5.00 6.20
C TRP A 66 -16.25 -6.32 6.93
N LEU A 67 -17.01 -6.58 7.99
CA LEU A 67 -17.05 -7.85 8.69
C LEU A 67 -18.00 -8.82 7.99
N GLU A 68 -17.98 -10.09 8.39
CA GLU A 68 -18.80 -11.16 7.77
C GLU A 68 -20.30 -10.91 7.90
N ASP A 69 -20.73 -10.28 9.00
CA ASP A 69 -22.12 -9.90 9.26
C ASP A 69 -22.59 -8.66 8.46
N GLY A 70 -21.69 -8.06 7.67
CA GLY A 70 -21.97 -6.85 6.88
C GLY A 70 -21.70 -5.54 7.61
N THR A 71 -21.30 -5.57 8.88
CA THR A 71 -20.90 -4.38 9.64
C THR A 71 -19.68 -3.73 9.00
N LYS A 72 -19.71 -2.41 8.79
CA LYS A 72 -18.53 -1.67 8.32
C LYS A 72 -17.48 -1.66 9.43
N ALA A 73 -16.27 -2.14 9.13
CA ALA A 73 -15.18 -2.12 10.07
C ALA A 73 -14.62 -0.69 10.20
N THR A 74 -14.13 -0.38 11.39
CA THR A 74 -13.50 0.91 11.68
C THR A 74 -12.12 0.70 12.27
N THR A 75 -11.27 1.72 12.17
CA THR A 75 -9.97 1.78 12.84
C THR A 75 -10.08 1.53 14.34
N ALA A 76 -11.15 1.97 14.99
CA ALA A 76 -11.45 1.75 16.41
C ALA A 76 -11.53 0.25 16.79
N MET A 77 -11.91 -0.63 15.86
CA MET A 77 -11.95 -2.08 16.12
C MET A 77 -10.56 -2.70 16.23
N ILE A 78 -9.54 -2.04 15.67
CA ILE A 78 -8.13 -2.47 15.71
C ILE A 78 -7.38 -1.68 16.80
N PHE A 79 -7.65 -0.37 16.87
CA PHE A 79 -7.00 0.61 17.75
C PHE A 79 -8.06 1.39 18.56
N PRO A 80 -8.62 0.80 19.63
CA PRO A 80 -9.74 1.40 20.36
C PRO A 80 -9.37 2.69 21.11
N ALA A 81 -8.09 2.89 21.44
CA ALA A 81 -7.63 4.05 22.18
C ALA A 81 -7.49 5.32 21.33
N PHE A 82 -7.29 5.19 20.02
CA PHE A 82 -7.00 6.31 19.11
C PHE A 82 -7.68 6.06 17.76
N PRO A 83 -8.98 6.32 17.59
CA PRO A 83 -9.69 5.89 16.39
C PRO A 83 -9.49 6.80 15.16
N ASP A 84 -9.25 8.09 15.35
CA ASP A 84 -9.28 9.07 14.23
C ASP A 84 -7.96 9.16 13.46
N LYS A 85 -6.82 9.11 14.17
CA LYS A 85 -5.49 9.25 13.57
C LYS A 85 -4.47 8.46 14.39
N ILE A 86 -4.00 7.36 13.83
CA ILE A 86 -3.17 6.39 14.55
C ILE A 86 -1.74 6.52 14.07
N PHE A 87 -0.83 6.91 14.96
CA PHE A 87 0.59 6.92 14.64
C PHE A 87 1.10 5.49 14.43
N ALA A 88 1.68 5.23 13.26
CA ALA A 88 2.08 3.90 12.80
C ALA A 88 3.40 3.42 13.41
N GLN A 89 3.55 3.55 14.73
CA GLN A 89 4.81 3.27 15.45
C GLN A 89 5.32 1.83 15.27
N TRP A 90 4.45 0.89 14.91
CA TRP A 90 4.80 -0.51 14.68
C TRP A 90 5.56 -0.74 13.37
N TYR A 91 5.40 0.17 12.40
CA TYR A 91 5.87 -0.04 11.05
C TYR A 91 7.33 0.41 10.89
N SER A 92 8.13 -0.43 10.25
CA SER A 92 9.49 -0.11 9.81
C SER A 92 9.75 -0.82 8.49
N GLY A 93 10.01 -0.07 7.44
CA GLY A 93 10.16 -0.55 6.08
C GLY A 93 9.96 0.56 5.06
N GLN A 94 10.05 0.20 3.78
CA GLN A 94 9.92 1.15 2.68
C GLN A 94 8.49 1.20 2.16
N LEU A 95 7.89 2.39 2.16
CA LEU A 95 6.65 2.66 1.43
C LEU A 95 6.98 2.90 -0.04
N ARG A 96 6.18 2.28 -0.92
CA ARG A 96 6.28 2.45 -2.37
C ARG A 96 5.03 3.16 -2.90
N ILE A 97 5.23 4.34 -3.46
CA ILE A 97 4.19 5.17 -4.07
C ILE A 97 4.48 5.23 -5.58
N PRO A 98 3.78 4.45 -6.42
CA PRO A 98 3.96 4.51 -7.87
C PRO A 98 3.52 5.87 -8.41
N GLN A 99 4.30 6.41 -9.36
CA GLN A 99 4.07 7.71 -10.00
C GLN A 99 4.30 7.63 -11.51
N GLY A 100 3.54 8.44 -12.26
CA GLY A 100 3.62 8.51 -13.71
C GLY A 100 2.73 7.49 -14.43
N GLU A 101 2.98 7.31 -15.72
CA GLU A 101 2.24 6.38 -16.57
C GLU A 101 2.56 4.91 -16.23
N LEU A 102 1.58 4.04 -16.47
CA LEU A 102 1.75 2.60 -16.37
C LEU A 102 2.61 2.13 -17.56
N VAL A 103 3.82 1.66 -17.29
CA VAL A 103 4.75 1.23 -18.33
C VAL A 103 4.60 -0.26 -18.64
N GLU A 104 4.43 -1.09 -17.61
CA GLU A 104 4.16 -2.52 -17.78
C GLU A 104 3.08 -2.98 -16.81
N TYR A 105 2.05 -3.62 -17.35
CA TYR A 105 0.97 -4.17 -16.56
C TYR A 105 1.23 -5.64 -16.22
N ILE A 106 1.41 -5.93 -14.93
CA ILE A 106 1.50 -7.30 -14.43
C ILE A 106 0.25 -7.61 -13.61
N HIS A 107 -0.43 -8.68 -14.00
CA HIS A 107 -1.65 -9.18 -13.35
C HIS A 107 -1.43 -9.73 -11.92
N MET A 108 -0.24 -9.67 -11.32
CA MET A 108 0.09 -10.32 -10.05
C MET A 108 0.42 -9.29 -8.97
N GLY A 109 -0.45 -9.11 -7.97
CA GLY A 109 -0.16 -8.26 -6.80
C GLY A 109 0.09 -6.80 -7.17
N TYR A 110 1.22 -6.25 -6.71
CA TYR A 110 1.73 -4.92 -7.07
C TYR A 110 2.83 -4.98 -8.14
N GLY A 111 2.84 -6.03 -8.96
CA GLY A 111 3.88 -6.25 -9.97
C GLY A 111 3.87 -5.25 -11.12
N SER A 112 2.79 -4.46 -11.27
CA SER A 112 2.76 -3.44 -12.32
C SER A 112 3.85 -2.38 -12.11
N THR A 113 4.50 -2.01 -13.22
CA THR A 113 5.60 -1.05 -13.25
C THR A 113 5.09 0.27 -13.79
N TYR A 114 5.30 1.33 -13.01
CA TYR A 114 5.03 2.71 -13.38
C TYR A 114 6.35 3.40 -13.74
N GLU A 115 6.31 4.54 -14.42
CA GLU A 115 7.54 5.25 -14.84
C GLU A 115 8.51 5.47 -13.67
N ARG A 116 7.97 5.80 -12.50
CA ARG A 116 8.75 6.05 -11.30
C ARG A 116 8.07 5.50 -10.06
N ASP A 117 8.87 5.23 -9.04
CA ASP A 117 8.39 4.96 -7.69
C ASP A 117 9.00 5.99 -6.74
N LEU A 118 8.14 6.71 -6.02
CA LEU A 118 8.55 7.46 -4.84
C LEU A 118 8.65 6.48 -3.67
N LEU A 119 9.83 6.44 -3.05
CA LEU A 119 10.18 5.53 -1.97
C LEU A 119 10.42 6.31 -0.69
N LEU A 120 9.71 5.93 0.37
CA LEU A 120 9.84 6.54 1.70
C LEU A 120 10.32 5.46 2.68
N GLU A 121 11.53 5.59 3.21
CA GLU A 121 12.03 4.69 4.26
C GLU A 121 11.43 5.14 5.60
N VAL A 122 10.75 4.20 6.27
CA VAL A 122 10.08 4.46 7.54
C VAL A 122 10.75 3.63 8.64
N ARG A 123 11.03 4.27 9.78
CA ARG A 123 11.54 3.64 11.01
C ARG A 123 10.63 4.01 12.17
N CYS A 124 10.02 3.00 12.77
CA CYS A 124 9.05 3.14 13.87
C CYS A 124 7.99 4.22 13.61
N GLY A 125 7.42 4.22 12.40
CA GLY A 125 6.42 5.19 11.96
C GLY A 125 6.95 6.56 11.52
N ALA A 126 8.25 6.86 11.68
CA ALA A 126 8.87 8.10 11.21
C ALA A 126 9.55 7.90 9.84
N VAL A 127 9.30 8.81 8.89
CA VAL A 127 10.02 8.86 7.62
C VAL A 127 11.43 9.35 7.89
N VAL A 128 12.43 8.57 7.49
CA VAL A 128 13.85 8.90 7.70
C VAL A 128 14.61 9.19 6.41
N GLU A 129 14.07 8.73 5.28
CA GLU A 129 14.65 8.97 3.96
C GLU A 129 13.55 9.00 2.90
N THR A 130 13.76 9.83 1.88
CA THR A 130 12.92 9.90 0.68
C THR A 130 13.82 9.78 -0.55
N SER A 131 13.46 8.89 -1.47
CA SER A 131 14.17 8.72 -2.74
C SER A 131 13.20 8.46 -3.89
N VAL A 132 13.63 8.73 -5.11
CA VAL A 132 12.86 8.45 -6.32
C VAL A 132 13.62 7.41 -7.14
N ARG A 133 12.96 6.31 -7.47
CA ARG A 133 13.48 5.30 -8.39
C ARG A 133 12.80 5.47 -9.74
N HIS A 134 13.60 5.65 -10.79
CA HIS A 134 13.11 5.57 -12.16
C HIS A 134 13.11 4.11 -12.59
N ASN A 135 11.98 3.65 -13.11
CA ASN A 135 11.86 2.29 -13.62
C ASN A 135 12.08 2.36 -15.13
N ASP A 136 13.33 2.24 -15.57
CA ASP A 136 13.64 2.02 -16.97
C ASP A 136 13.11 0.65 -17.38
N VAL A 137 12.04 0.64 -18.17
CA VAL A 137 11.65 -0.57 -18.87
C VAL A 137 12.65 -0.70 -20.01
N LEU A 138 13.57 -1.67 -19.90
CA LEU A 138 14.25 -2.19 -21.07
C LEU A 138 13.14 -2.51 -22.06
N ALA A 139 13.02 -1.71 -23.12
CA ALA A 139 12.21 -2.09 -24.26
C ALA A 139 12.56 -3.54 -24.52
N SER A 140 11.57 -4.42 -24.46
CA SER A 140 11.73 -5.76 -24.99
C SER A 140 12.06 -5.53 -26.47
N ASP A 141 13.36 -5.49 -26.79
CA ASP A 141 13.85 -5.61 -28.14
C ASP A 141 13.19 -6.88 -28.64
N GLY A 142 12.19 -6.71 -29.50
CA GLY A 142 11.64 -7.78 -30.32
C GLY A 142 12.73 -8.20 -31.29
N ASP A 143 13.75 -8.87 -30.78
CA ASP A 143 14.65 -9.70 -31.56
C ASP A 143 13.93 -11.04 -31.76
N ASP A 144 12.91 -11.03 -32.63
CA ASP A 144 12.53 -12.23 -33.38
C ASP A 144 13.57 -12.43 -34.50
N GLY A 145 14.82 -12.58 -34.08
CA GLY A 145 15.94 -13.04 -34.88
C GLY A 145 16.06 -14.56 -34.77
N LEU A 146 15.10 -15.31 -35.30
CA LEU A 146 15.29 -16.75 -35.54
C LEU A 146 15.49 -17.00 -37.04
N PRO A 147 16.70 -17.41 -37.46
CA PRO A 147 16.89 -18.00 -38.77
C PRO A 147 16.36 -19.43 -38.73
N PHE A 148 15.57 -19.86 -39.72
CA PHE A 148 15.69 -21.11 -40.48
C PHE A 148 14.71 -21.09 -41.66
#